data_AF-A0A6I9P0S5-F1
#
_entry.id   AF-A0A6I9P0S5-F1
#
_cell.length_a   1.000
_cell.length_b   1.000
_cell.length_c   1.000
_cell.angle_alpha   90.00
_cell.angle_beta   90.00
_cell.angle_gamma   90.00
#
_symmetry.space_group_name_H-M   'P 1'
#
loop_
_entity.id
_entity.type
_entity.pdbx_description
1 polymer ?
#
loop_
_entity_poly.entity_id
_entity_poly.type
_entity_poly.pdbx_seq_one_letter_code
_entity_poly.pdbx_strand_id
1 'polypeptide(L)'
;MSIIGAEDEDFENDLNDVTEDQCTHFNNIDLLKSRPTHLLVFMQHVILQFEPAPLLCYLHADLFKSLSAKETKKQFVEFYNTFLDKGAILRVALPPNVAHELERTRADLLHEDTQRRYVQEVQSLQAAEVAKQLEDFRQKRMMGMTPSEADLSDVESHNSTNRIPREMKERSVAENLLDKMSETQHEQQIRHVTQHQQLLPLTAQSLPAGKSSLSQPSASFNRMYQQKERYHVDDISVLRGDTTWTSSSPMRDTTVDIFRRSYERYLLDISGPTRDTTVDIFQS
;
A
#
# COMPACT_ATOMS: atom_id res chain seq x y z
N MET A 1 -47.24 21.50 1.96
CA MET A 1 -46.33 22.43 2.66
C MET A 1 -45.00 21.72 2.76
N SER A 2 -43.93 22.31 2.20
CA SER A 2 -42.57 21.83 2.46
C SER A 2 -42.19 22.29 3.85
N ILE A 3 -41.63 21.38 4.65
CA ILE A 3 -41.10 21.72 5.98
C ILE A 3 -39.71 22.31 5.74
N ILE A 4 -39.49 23.55 6.15
CA ILE A 4 -38.19 24.24 6.07
C ILE A 4 -37.42 23.90 7.34
N GLY A 5 -36.21 23.34 7.19
CA GLY A 5 -35.31 23.04 8.28
C GLY A 5 -34.74 24.33 8.88
N ALA A 6 -34.63 24.39 10.21
CA ALA A 6 -34.11 25.57 10.91
C ALA A 6 -32.60 25.81 10.67
N GLU A 7 -31.92 24.87 10.01
CA GLU A 7 -30.49 24.92 9.67
C GLU A 7 -30.27 25.00 8.14
N ASP A 8 -31.33 25.07 7.33
CA ASP A 8 -31.20 25.04 5.85
C ASP A 8 -30.38 26.22 5.31
N GLU A 9 -30.41 27.40 5.96
CA GLU A 9 -29.62 28.59 5.57
C GLU A 9 -28.11 28.42 5.80
N ASP A 10 -27.69 27.54 6.71
CA ASP A 10 -26.27 27.29 7.03
C ASP A 10 -25.63 26.23 6.10
N PHE A 11 -26.44 25.42 5.41
CA PHE A 11 -26.00 24.30 4.55
C PHE A 11 -26.30 24.51 3.06
N GLU A 12 -26.76 25.70 2.62
CA GLU A 12 -27.10 25.93 1.20
C GLU A 12 -25.92 25.70 0.24
N ASN A 13 -24.68 25.96 0.67
CA ASN A 13 -23.48 25.68 -0.11
C ASN A 13 -23.14 24.18 -0.15
N ASP A 14 -23.36 23.45 0.94
CA ASP A 14 -23.06 22.00 1.05
C ASP A 14 -24.10 21.15 0.31
N LEU A 15 -25.35 21.62 0.23
CA LEU A 15 -26.43 20.96 -0.53
C LEU A 15 -26.22 21.03 -2.06
N ASN A 16 -25.58 22.09 -2.55
CA ASN A 16 -25.15 22.17 -3.96
C ASN A 16 -23.90 21.32 -4.25
N ASP A 17 -23.16 20.92 -3.20
CA ASP A 17 -21.95 20.09 -3.28
C ASP A 17 -22.25 18.60 -3.11
N VAL A 18 -23.54 18.22 -3.04
CA VAL A 18 -24.00 16.87 -3.41
C VAL A 18 -23.75 16.72 -4.91
N THR A 19 -22.47 16.57 -5.24
CA THR A 19 -21.98 16.22 -6.55
C THR A 19 -22.61 14.87 -6.90
N GLU A 20 -23.75 14.92 -7.58
CA GLU A 20 -24.23 13.78 -8.38
C GLU A 20 -23.01 13.19 -9.08
N ASP A 21 -22.84 11.88 -8.90
CA ASP A 21 -21.72 11.00 -9.22
C ASP A 21 -21.19 11.15 -10.67
N GLN A 22 -20.59 12.30 -10.99
CA GLN A 22 -20.09 12.63 -12.33
C GLN A 22 -18.74 11.95 -12.62
N CYS A 23 -18.07 11.42 -11.61
CA CYS A 23 -16.80 10.74 -11.80
C CYS A 23 -17.01 9.27 -12.20
N THR A 24 -17.25 9.07 -13.50
CA THR A 24 -17.44 7.72 -14.08
C THR A 24 -16.18 6.83 -14.01
N HIS A 25 -15.03 7.36 -13.57
CA HIS A 25 -13.76 6.63 -13.50
C HIS A 25 -13.81 5.46 -12.51
N PHE A 26 -14.57 5.58 -11.41
CA PHE A 26 -14.71 4.51 -10.41
C PHE A 26 -15.74 3.43 -10.78
N ASN A 27 -16.45 3.58 -11.91
CA ASN A 27 -17.43 2.59 -12.37
C ASN A 27 -16.79 1.32 -12.90
N ASN A 28 -15.55 1.40 -13.39
CA ASN A 28 -14.85 0.27 -13.98
C ASN A 28 -13.34 0.39 -13.73
N ILE A 29 -12.74 -0.70 -13.26
CA ILE A 29 -11.29 -0.81 -13.06
C ILE A 29 -10.49 -0.48 -14.33
N ASP A 30 -11.02 -0.79 -15.52
CA ASP A 30 -10.35 -0.47 -16.78
C ASP A 30 -10.24 1.03 -17.05
N LEU A 31 -11.21 1.83 -16.60
CA LEU A 31 -11.13 3.29 -16.66
C LEU A 31 -10.18 3.82 -15.59
N LEU A 32 -10.32 3.29 -14.37
CA LEU A 32 -9.55 3.72 -13.20
C LEU A 32 -8.04 3.54 -13.41
N LYS A 33 -7.65 2.43 -14.01
CA LYS A 33 -6.27 2.09 -14.37
C LYS A 33 -5.57 3.16 -15.22
N SER A 34 -6.30 3.89 -16.05
CA SER A 34 -5.72 4.97 -16.85
C SER A 34 -5.48 6.27 -16.07
N ARG A 35 -5.92 6.34 -14.81
CA ARG A 35 -6.01 7.56 -14.00
C ARG A 35 -5.20 7.39 -12.71
N PRO A 36 -3.93 7.82 -12.68
CA PRO A 36 -3.02 7.50 -11.58
C PRO A 36 -3.51 7.99 -10.23
N THR A 37 -3.96 9.25 -10.12
CA THR A 37 -4.48 9.78 -8.85
C THR A 37 -5.68 9.00 -8.34
N HIS A 38 -6.66 8.76 -9.20
CA HIS A 38 -7.86 8.01 -8.88
C HIS A 38 -7.53 6.58 -8.45
N LEU A 39 -6.64 5.90 -9.20
CA LEU A 39 -6.19 4.57 -8.86
C LEU A 39 -5.51 4.55 -7.49
N LEU A 40 -4.65 5.53 -7.18
CA LEU A 40 -3.93 5.60 -5.92
C LEU A 40 -4.86 5.77 -4.72
N VAL A 41 -5.86 6.64 -4.84
CA VAL A 41 -6.85 6.85 -3.76
C VAL A 41 -7.72 5.61 -3.54
N PHE A 42 -8.12 4.93 -4.62
CA PHE A 42 -8.82 3.65 -4.50
C PHE A 42 -7.93 2.57 -3.87
N MET A 43 -6.67 2.49 -4.29
CA MET A 43 -5.67 1.59 -3.75
C MET A 43 -5.44 1.84 -2.24
N GLN A 44 -5.38 3.11 -1.82
CA GLN A 44 -5.29 3.49 -0.41
C GLN A 44 -6.52 3.04 0.38
N HIS A 45 -7.72 3.23 -0.16
CA HIS A 45 -8.95 2.72 0.46
C HIS A 45 -8.90 1.21 0.67
N VAL A 46 -8.47 0.45 -0.35
CA VAL A 46 -8.37 -1.01 -0.27
C VAL A 46 -7.38 -1.46 0.78
N ILE A 47 -6.21 -0.82 0.92
CA ILE A 47 -5.26 -1.14 2.01
C ILE A 47 -5.85 -0.90 3.40
N LEU A 48 -6.67 0.14 3.55
CA LEU A 48 -7.21 0.52 4.85
C LEU A 48 -8.44 -0.30 5.26
N GLN A 49 -9.24 -0.75 4.28
CA GLN A 49 -10.57 -1.34 4.53
C GLN A 49 -10.70 -2.80 4.10
N PHE A 50 -9.80 -3.31 3.26
CA PHE A 50 -9.90 -4.64 2.64
C PHE A 50 -8.58 -5.40 2.67
N GLU A 51 -8.63 -6.66 2.23
CA GLU A 51 -7.43 -7.39 1.87
C GLU A 51 -6.88 -6.85 0.54
N PRO A 52 -5.62 -6.39 0.49
CA PRO A 52 -5.05 -5.75 -0.70
C PRO A 52 -4.63 -6.76 -1.78
N ALA A 53 -4.51 -8.05 -1.42
CA ALA A 53 -4.00 -9.09 -2.30
C ALA A 53 -4.78 -9.23 -3.62
N PRO A 54 -6.13 -9.28 -3.65
CA PRO A 54 -6.89 -9.42 -4.91
C PRO A 54 -6.68 -8.25 -5.87
N LEU A 55 -6.68 -7.00 -5.36
CA LEU A 55 -6.47 -5.81 -6.19
C LEU A 55 -5.03 -5.77 -6.74
N LEU A 56 -4.03 -5.94 -5.88
CA LEU A 56 -2.63 -5.93 -6.29
C LEU A 56 -2.34 -7.06 -7.29
N CYS A 57 -2.89 -8.25 -7.07
CA CYS A 57 -2.80 -9.36 -8.01
C CYS A 57 -3.44 -9.00 -9.36
N TYR A 58 -4.63 -8.40 -9.35
CA TYR A 58 -5.34 -8.00 -10.57
C TYR A 58 -4.54 -6.97 -11.39
N LEU A 59 -3.97 -5.95 -10.74
CA LEU A 59 -3.18 -4.90 -11.39
C LEU A 59 -1.85 -5.44 -11.95
N HIS A 60 -1.15 -6.29 -11.18
CA HIS A 60 0.07 -6.94 -11.65
C HIS A 60 -0.20 -7.86 -12.84
N ALA A 61 -1.30 -8.62 -12.81
CA ALA A 61 -1.71 -9.46 -13.92
C ALA A 61 -2.01 -8.65 -15.18
N ASP A 62 -2.51 -7.42 -15.04
CA ASP A 62 -2.81 -6.54 -16.18
C ASP A 62 -1.55 -6.14 -16.95
N LEU A 63 -0.43 -5.92 -16.23
CA LEU A 63 0.86 -5.57 -16.83
C LEU A 63 1.35 -6.63 -17.81
N PHE A 64 1.02 -7.91 -17.60
CA PHE A 64 1.42 -8.98 -18.53
C PHE A 64 0.89 -8.76 -19.95
N LYS A 65 -0.14 -7.93 -20.16
CA LYS A 65 -0.68 -7.63 -21.49
C LYS A 65 0.30 -6.83 -22.37
N SER A 66 1.18 -6.02 -21.78
CA SER A 66 2.16 -5.19 -22.50
C SER A 66 3.58 -5.78 -22.56
N LEU A 67 3.88 -6.80 -21.74
CA LEU A 67 5.23 -7.35 -21.62
C LEU A 67 5.69 -8.17 -22.83
N SER A 68 6.98 -8.07 -23.16
CA SER A 68 7.64 -9.01 -24.08
C SER A 68 7.80 -10.41 -23.49
N ALA A 69 8.15 -11.39 -24.33
CA ALA A 69 8.45 -12.77 -23.92
C ALA A 69 9.51 -12.88 -22.81
N LYS A 70 10.61 -12.14 -22.99
CA LYS A 70 11.73 -12.12 -22.04
C LYS A 70 11.31 -11.53 -20.69
N GLU A 71 10.51 -10.47 -20.71
CA GLU A 71 10.03 -9.82 -19.49
C GLU A 71 8.99 -10.68 -18.78
N THR A 72 8.08 -11.30 -19.53
CA THR A 72 7.06 -12.21 -18.98
C THR A 72 7.68 -13.30 -18.15
N LYS A 73 8.74 -13.96 -18.63
CA LYS A 73 9.41 -15.02 -17.87
C LYS A 73 9.99 -14.53 -16.54
N LYS A 74 10.57 -13.32 -16.52
CA LYS A 74 11.10 -12.72 -15.29
C LYS A 74 9.97 -12.32 -14.34
N GLN A 75 8.98 -11.61 -14.85
CA GLN A 75 7.86 -11.07 -14.07
C GLN A 75 6.96 -12.17 -13.53
N PHE A 76 6.80 -13.29 -14.24
CA PHE A 76 6.00 -14.42 -13.75
C PHE A 76 6.55 -15.05 -12.48
N VAL A 77 7.87 -15.15 -12.33
CA VAL A 77 8.49 -15.69 -11.11
C VAL A 77 8.21 -14.78 -9.91
N GLU A 78 8.33 -13.46 -10.10
CA GLU A 78 8.01 -12.47 -9.07
C GLU A 78 6.51 -12.50 -8.71
N PHE A 79 5.63 -12.56 -9.72
CA PHE A 79 4.19 -12.69 -9.55
C PHE A 79 3.82 -13.97 -8.80
N TYR A 80 4.44 -15.10 -9.16
CA TYR A 80 4.25 -16.38 -8.48
C TYR A 80 4.61 -16.28 -6.99
N ASN A 81 5.81 -15.79 -6.67
CA ASN A 81 6.27 -15.68 -5.28
C ASN A 81 5.43 -14.70 -4.44
N THR A 82 4.85 -13.67 -5.08
CA THR A 82 4.08 -12.63 -4.40
C THR A 82 2.63 -13.01 -4.17
N PHE A 83 2.00 -13.75 -5.09
CA PHE A 83 0.55 -14.00 -5.07
C PHE A 83 0.13 -15.46 -5.13
N LEU A 84 0.91 -16.34 -5.76
CA LEU A 84 0.47 -17.71 -6.08
C LEU A 84 1.09 -18.77 -5.16
N ASP A 85 2.31 -18.51 -4.68
CA ASP A 85 3.02 -19.43 -3.80
C ASP A 85 2.26 -19.68 -2.49
N LYS A 86 2.38 -20.90 -1.94
CA LYS A 86 1.69 -21.26 -0.69
C LYS A 86 2.15 -20.42 0.50
N GLY A 87 3.40 -19.94 0.49
CA GLY A 87 3.97 -19.06 1.50
C GLY A 87 3.94 -17.57 1.15
N ALA A 88 3.26 -17.19 0.06
CA ALA A 88 3.18 -15.80 -0.37
C ALA A 88 2.47 -14.91 0.67
N ILE A 89 3.03 -13.72 0.93
CA ILE A 89 2.46 -12.75 1.88
C ILE A 89 1.10 -12.25 1.39
N LEU A 90 0.95 -12.04 0.08
CA LEU A 90 -0.27 -11.58 -0.57
C LEU A 90 -0.94 -12.70 -1.37
N ARG A 91 -1.01 -13.90 -0.77
CA ARG A 91 -1.58 -15.07 -1.44
C ARG A 91 -3.06 -14.84 -1.81
N VAL A 92 -3.41 -15.12 -3.05
CA VAL A 92 -4.80 -15.05 -3.55
C VAL A 92 -5.44 -16.42 -3.73
N ALA A 93 -6.76 -16.43 -3.90
CA ALA A 93 -7.47 -17.62 -4.35
C ALA A 93 -7.06 -17.96 -5.79
N LEU A 94 -6.81 -19.25 -6.08
CA LEU A 94 -6.40 -19.73 -7.39
C LEU A 94 -7.48 -20.62 -8.02
N PRO A 95 -7.64 -20.59 -9.35
CA PRO A 95 -8.41 -21.60 -10.05
C PRO A 95 -7.87 -23.01 -9.74
N PRO A 96 -8.73 -24.01 -9.48
CA PRO A 96 -8.28 -25.35 -9.05
C PRO A 96 -7.27 -25.99 -10.01
N ASN A 97 -7.47 -25.81 -11.32
CA ASN A 97 -6.58 -26.33 -12.35
C ASN A 97 -5.20 -25.67 -12.28
N VAL A 98 -5.15 -24.35 -12.14
CA VAL A 98 -3.88 -23.59 -12.03
C VAL A 98 -3.13 -24.01 -10.76
N ALA A 99 -3.82 -24.10 -9.63
CA ALA A 99 -3.21 -24.53 -8.37
C ALA A 99 -2.60 -25.94 -8.47
N HIS A 100 -3.34 -26.88 -9.04
CA HIS A 100 -2.92 -28.27 -9.21
C HIS A 100 -1.67 -28.43 -10.10
N GLU A 101 -1.57 -27.61 -11.15
CA GLU A 101 -0.42 -27.62 -12.07
C GLU A 101 0.82 -26.97 -11.45
N LEU A 102 0.64 -25.84 -10.75
CA LEU A 102 1.74 -25.14 -10.06
C LEU A 102 2.34 -25.97 -8.92
N GLU A 103 1.57 -26.88 -8.31
CA GLU A 103 2.11 -27.82 -7.31
C GLU A 103 3.04 -28.89 -7.91
N ARG A 104 2.88 -29.21 -9.19
CA ARG A 104 3.65 -30.28 -9.86
C ARG A 104 4.81 -29.76 -10.69
N THR A 105 4.68 -28.55 -11.20
CA THR A 105 5.62 -27.95 -12.14
C THR A 105 6.13 -26.64 -11.58
N ARG A 106 7.45 -26.48 -11.52
CA ARG A 106 8.06 -25.22 -11.06
C ARG A 106 7.72 -24.08 -12.03
N ALA A 107 7.43 -22.90 -11.46
CA ALA A 107 7.02 -21.71 -12.19
C ALA A 107 8.01 -21.27 -13.29
N ASP A 108 9.32 -21.48 -13.08
CA ASP A 108 10.41 -21.12 -14.00
C ASP A 108 10.51 -22.03 -15.24
N LEU A 109 9.91 -23.23 -15.17
CA LEU A 109 9.89 -24.22 -16.24
C LEU A 109 8.66 -24.11 -17.16
N LEU A 110 7.68 -23.29 -16.80
CA LEU A 110 6.48 -23.10 -17.61
C LEU A 110 6.79 -22.35 -18.91
N HIS A 111 6.13 -22.76 -19.99
CA HIS A 111 6.16 -22.02 -21.25
C HIS A 111 5.46 -20.67 -21.09
N GLU A 112 5.90 -19.67 -21.84
CA GLU A 112 5.35 -18.31 -21.78
C GLU A 112 3.82 -18.29 -22.00
N ASP A 113 3.32 -19.01 -22.99
CA ASP A 113 1.88 -19.08 -23.27
C ASP A 113 1.09 -19.61 -22.07
N THR A 114 1.64 -20.61 -21.38
CA THR A 114 1.05 -21.18 -20.17
C THR A 114 1.08 -20.17 -19.02
N GLN A 115 2.19 -19.45 -18.86
CA GLN A 115 2.31 -18.38 -17.85
C GLN A 115 1.25 -17.29 -18.07
N ARG A 116 1.11 -16.78 -19.30
CA ARG A 116 0.12 -15.76 -19.66
C ARG A 116 -1.31 -16.25 -19.42
N ARG A 117 -1.61 -17.49 -19.81
CA ARG A 117 -2.92 -18.10 -19.57
C ARG A 117 -3.22 -18.19 -18.07
N TYR A 118 -2.28 -18.65 -17.25
CA TYR A 118 -2.49 -18.74 -15.80
C TYR A 118 -2.69 -17.37 -15.16
N VAL A 119 -1.91 -16.37 -15.56
CA VAL A 119 -2.09 -14.98 -15.12
C VAL A 119 -3.50 -14.48 -15.45
N GLN A 120 -3.99 -14.73 -16.68
CA GLN A 120 -5.34 -14.34 -17.10
C GLN A 120 -6.44 -15.06 -16.30
N GLU A 121 -6.32 -16.36 -16.08
CA GLU A 121 -7.29 -17.13 -15.29
C GLU A 121 -7.34 -16.65 -13.83
N VAL A 122 -6.17 -16.38 -13.22
CA VAL A 122 -6.09 -15.82 -11.86
C VAL A 122 -6.66 -14.41 -11.81
N GLN A 123 -6.36 -13.56 -12.79
CA GLN A 123 -6.92 -12.20 -12.90
C GLN A 123 -8.44 -12.24 -12.97
N SER A 124 -8.99 -13.11 -13.81
CA SER A 124 -10.44 -13.25 -13.95
C SER A 124 -11.11 -13.71 -12.65
N LEU A 125 -10.44 -14.52 -11.85
CA LEU A 125 -10.96 -14.96 -10.56
C LEU A 125 -10.98 -13.81 -9.52
N GLN A 126 -10.00 -12.90 -9.57
CA GLN A 126 -9.96 -11.74 -8.65
C GLN A 126 -10.94 -10.63 -9.03
N ALA A 127 -11.39 -10.58 -10.29
CA ALA A 127 -12.22 -9.49 -10.81
C ALA A 127 -13.49 -9.22 -10.00
N ALA A 128 -14.12 -10.27 -9.46
CA ALA A 128 -15.33 -10.12 -8.64
C ALA A 128 -15.07 -9.40 -7.31
N GLU A 129 -13.95 -9.69 -6.65
CA GLU A 129 -13.57 -9.01 -5.41
C GLU A 129 -13.17 -7.57 -5.68
N VAL A 130 -12.44 -7.30 -6.77
CA VAL A 130 -12.10 -5.93 -7.18
C VAL A 130 -13.36 -5.11 -7.49
N ALA A 131 -14.34 -5.69 -8.18
CA ALA A 131 -15.61 -5.02 -8.47
C ALA A 131 -16.39 -4.68 -7.18
N LYS A 132 -16.38 -5.58 -6.20
CA LYS A 132 -16.98 -5.35 -4.87
C LYS A 132 -16.26 -4.23 -4.11
N GLN A 133 -14.94 -4.19 -4.16
CA GLN A 133 -14.14 -3.12 -3.54
C GLN A 133 -14.43 -1.76 -4.18
N LEU A 134 -14.57 -1.71 -5.51
CA LEU A 134 -14.97 -0.50 -6.23
C LEU A 134 -16.38 -0.03 -5.86
N GLU A 135 -17.33 -0.96 -5.74
CA GLU A 135 -18.69 -0.65 -5.29
C GLU A 135 -18.69 -0.01 -3.91
N ASP A 136 -17.99 -0.60 -2.95
CA ASP A 136 -17.85 -0.04 -1.61
C ASP A 136 -17.20 1.34 -1.65
N PHE A 137 -16.13 1.52 -2.43
CA PHE A 137 -15.49 2.83 -2.59
C PHE A 137 -16.47 3.90 -3.08
N ARG A 138 -17.29 3.60 -4.11
CA ARG A 138 -18.30 4.54 -4.62
C ARG A 138 -19.33 4.91 -3.54
N GLN A 139 -19.80 3.92 -2.79
CA GLN A 139 -20.73 4.15 -1.69
C GLN A 139 -20.12 5.03 -0.59
N LYS A 140 -18.87 4.77 -0.21
CA LYS A 140 -18.13 5.58 0.77
C LYS A 140 -17.89 7.00 0.26
N ARG A 141 -17.62 7.16 -1.03
CA ARG A 141 -17.42 8.47 -1.65
C ARG A 141 -18.68 9.32 -1.61
N MET A 142 -19.84 8.76 -1.94
CA MET A 142 -21.13 9.45 -1.83
C MET A 142 -21.44 9.95 -0.42
N MET A 143 -20.85 9.31 0.61
CA MET A 143 -20.98 9.72 2.00
C MET A 143 -19.84 10.60 2.51
N GLY A 144 -18.90 11.00 1.64
CA GLY A 144 -17.72 11.79 2.02
C GLY A 144 -16.72 11.05 2.93
N MET A 145 -16.72 9.71 2.89
CA MET A 145 -15.90 8.86 3.75
C MET A 145 -14.66 8.25 3.05
N THR A 146 -14.29 8.77 1.89
CA THR A 146 -13.09 8.35 1.15
C THR A 146 -11.86 9.14 1.58
N PRO A 147 -10.67 8.51 1.63
CA PRO A 147 -9.44 9.24 1.90
C PRO A 147 -9.12 10.18 0.73
N SER A 148 -8.39 11.27 1.00
CA SER A 148 -7.80 12.13 -0.04
C SER A 148 -8.77 12.71 -1.07
N GLU A 149 -10.03 12.94 -0.68
CA GLU A 149 -11.05 13.54 -1.56
C GLU A 149 -10.64 14.94 -2.05
N ALA A 150 -9.93 15.72 -1.22
CA ALA A 150 -9.40 17.03 -1.61
C ALA A 150 -8.41 16.93 -2.79
N ASP A 151 -7.53 15.93 -2.77
CA ASP A 151 -6.58 15.70 -3.86
C ASP A 151 -7.30 15.20 -5.14
N LEU A 152 -8.38 14.41 -5.01
CA LEU A 152 -9.24 14.03 -6.14
C LEU A 152 -9.98 15.22 -6.75
N SER A 153 -10.59 16.06 -5.92
CA SER A 153 -11.32 17.25 -6.36
C SER A 153 -10.42 18.25 -7.07
N ASP A 154 -9.18 18.43 -6.61
CA ASP A 154 -8.18 19.26 -7.29
C ASP A 154 -7.90 18.76 -8.71
N VAL A 155 -7.77 17.45 -8.89
CA VAL A 155 -7.60 16.84 -10.22
C VAL A 155 -8.85 16.97 -11.08
N GLU A 156 -10.04 16.72 -10.52
CA GLU A 156 -11.31 16.67 -11.25
C GLU A 156 -11.76 18.06 -11.71
N SER A 157 -11.46 19.10 -10.93
CA SER A 157 -11.72 20.51 -11.26
C SER A 157 -10.74 21.09 -12.30
N HIS A 158 -9.76 20.30 -12.77
CA HIS A 158 -8.77 20.78 -13.72
C HIS A 158 -9.37 21.08 -15.11
N ASN A 159 -9.45 22.37 -15.44
CA ASN A 159 -9.94 22.83 -16.74
C ASN A 159 -8.98 22.51 -17.90
N SER A 160 -9.52 22.33 -19.11
CA SER A 160 -8.74 22.03 -20.32
C SER A 160 -8.02 23.25 -20.91
N THR A 161 -8.29 24.45 -20.40
CA THR A 161 -7.63 25.71 -20.81
C THR A 161 -6.32 25.93 -20.05
N ASN A 162 -6.06 25.15 -19.01
CA ASN A 162 -4.83 25.21 -18.24
C ASN A 162 -3.62 24.86 -19.09
N ARG A 163 -2.53 25.59 -18.85
CA ARG A 163 -1.24 25.39 -19.55
C ARG A 163 -0.62 24.01 -19.29
N ILE A 164 -0.97 23.40 -18.16
CA ILE A 164 -0.48 22.08 -17.75
C ILE A 164 -1.49 21.04 -18.23
N PRO A 165 -1.10 20.01 -19.00
CA PRO A 165 -1.98 18.90 -19.32
C PRO A 165 -2.49 18.21 -18.06
N ARG A 166 -3.78 17.85 -18.04
CA ARG A 166 -4.40 17.15 -16.89
C ARG A 166 -3.62 15.91 -16.47
N GLU A 167 -3.08 15.17 -17.43
CA GLU A 167 -2.26 13.97 -17.20
C GLU A 167 -1.00 14.26 -16.36
N MET A 168 -0.35 15.40 -16.60
CA MET A 168 0.82 15.83 -15.82
C MET A 168 0.42 16.24 -14.41
N LYS A 169 -0.71 16.95 -14.26
CA LYS A 169 -1.25 17.28 -12.93
C LYS A 169 -1.57 16.02 -12.14
N GLU A 170 -2.26 15.06 -12.75
CA GLU A 170 -2.61 13.81 -12.08
C GLU A 170 -1.39 13.02 -11.61
N ARG A 171 -0.35 12.95 -12.43
CA ARG A 171 0.91 12.31 -12.02
C ARG A 171 1.54 13.03 -10.84
N SER A 172 1.64 14.36 -10.89
CA SER A 172 2.21 15.15 -9.79
C SER A 172 1.41 15.00 -8.49
N VAL A 173 0.08 15.03 -8.55
CA VAL A 173 -0.77 14.82 -7.38
C VAL A 173 -0.61 13.40 -6.83
N ALA A 174 -0.52 12.40 -7.72
CA ALA A 174 -0.28 11.02 -7.31
C ALA A 174 1.07 10.82 -6.62
N GLU A 175 2.16 11.43 -7.13
CA GLU A 175 3.48 11.37 -6.50
C GLU A 175 3.43 11.98 -5.09
N ASN A 176 2.85 13.18 -4.95
CA ASN A 176 2.69 13.83 -3.64
C ASN A 176 1.84 13.00 -2.67
N LEU A 177 0.77 12.37 -3.15
CA LEU A 177 -0.06 11.47 -2.35
C LEU A 177 0.70 10.23 -1.89
N LEU A 178 1.50 9.63 -2.78
CA LEU A 178 2.30 8.45 -2.47
C LEU A 178 3.33 8.76 -1.38
N ASP A 179 3.95 9.94 -1.44
CA ASP A 179 4.88 10.43 -0.42
C ASP A 179 4.19 10.65 0.93
N LYS A 180 3.05 11.34 0.95
CA LYS A 180 2.23 11.57 2.16
C LYS A 180 1.82 10.26 2.86
N MET A 181 1.51 9.22 2.09
CA MET A 181 1.17 7.90 2.64
C MET A 181 2.33 7.22 3.35
N SER A 182 3.57 7.40 2.85
CA SER A 182 4.80 6.96 3.53
C SER A 182 4.91 7.54 4.93
N GLU A 183 4.71 8.85 5.02
CA GLU A 183 4.99 9.64 6.21
C GLU A 183 3.94 9.38 7.28
N THR A 184 2.67 9.38 6.90
CA THR A 184 1.54 9.17 7.82
C THR A 184 1.63 7.81 8.51
N GLN A 185 2.07 6.76 7.79
CA GLN A 185 2.24 5.42 8.36
C GLN A 185 3.43 5.35 9.32
N HIS A 186 4.56 5.99 8.96
CA HIS A 186 5.72 6.09 9.85
C HIS A 186 5.37 6.81 11.16
N GLU A 187 4.57 7.89 11.07
CA GLU A 187 4.11 8.64 12.25
C GLU A 187 3.13 7.85 13.13
N GLN A 188 2.24 7.04 12.54
CA GLN A 188 1.33 6.17 13.30
C GLN A 188 2.10 5.08 14.03
N GLN A 189 3.14 4.52 13.40
CA GLN A 189 4.05 3.54 13.99
C GLN A 189 4.85 4.15 15.16
N ILE A 190 5.42 5.35 14.99
CA ILE A 190 6.10 6.08 16.06
C ILE A 190 5.15 6.36 17.23
N ARG A 191 3.91 6.79 16.96
CA ARG A 191 2.90 7.05 18.00
C ARG A 191 2.54 5.79 18.78
N HIS A 192 2.32 4.66 18.10
CA HIS A 192 2.02 3.38 18.75
C HIS A 192 3.18 2.87 19.61
N VAL A 193 4.42 2.95 19.12
CA VAL A 193 5.63 2.55 19.88
C VAL A 193 5.81 3.46 21.09
N THR A 194 5.66 4.77 20.90
CA THR A 194 5.77 5.75 22.00
C THR A 194 4.71 5.53 23.07
N GLN A 195 3.46 5.25 22.67
CA GLN A 195 2.38 4.94 23.60
C GLN A 195 2.62 3.62 24.35
N HIS A 196 3.11 2.58 23.68
CA HIS A 196 3.47 1.31 24.32
C HIS A 196 4.66 1.45 25.29
N GLN A 197 5.67 2.26 24.93
CA GLN A 197 6.81 2.57 25.81
C GLN A 197 6.36 3.34 27.07
N GLN A 198 5.38 4.23 26.95
CA GLN A 198 4.80 4.97 28.09
C GLN A 198 3.89 4.11 28.97
N LEU A 199 3.27 3.07 28.41
CA LEU A 199 2.47 2.05 29.10
C LEU A 199 3.31 0.87 29.65
N LEU A 200 4.62 1.04 29.81
CA LEU A 200 5.48 0.21 30.67
C LEU A 200 5.75 0.94 32.00
N PRO A 201 4.82 1.01 32.98
CA PRO A 201 5.08 1.71 34.22
C PRO A 201 5.60 0.73 35.28
N LEU A 202 6.71 1.11 35.92
CA LEU A 202 6.77 1.18 37.38
C LEU A 202 6.71 -0.14 38.19
N THR A 203 7.09 -1.30 37.66
CA THR A 203 7.25 -2.53 38.49
C THR A 203 8.57 -2.61 39.26
N ALA A 204 9.48 -1.65 39.13
CA ALA A 204 10.78 -1.65 39.80
C ALA A 204 10.91 -0.69 41.00
N GLN A 205 9.81 -0.13 41.53
CA GLN A 205 9.89 0.77 42.70
C GLN A 205 8.81 0.46 43.74
N SER A 206 9.01 -0.60 44.51
CA SER A 206 8.66 -0.60 45.95
C SER A 206 9.32 -1.78 46.68
N LEU A 207 10.47 -1.51 47.30
CA LEU A 207 10.95 -2.30 48.43
C LEU A 207 11.15 -1.33 49.61
N PRO A 208 10.52 -1.57 50.77
CA PRO A 208 10.59 -0.64 51.88
C PRO A 208 11.95 -0.70 52.57
N ALA A 209 12.42 0.47 53.01
CA ALA A 209 13.64 0.64 53.76
C ALA A 209 13.61 -0.12 55.10
N GLY A 210 14.40 -1.18 55.21
CA GLY A 210 14.68 -1.93 56.43
C GLY A 210 16.18 -1.83 56.78
N LYS A 211 16.46 -1.50 58.04
CA LYS A 211 17.75 -1.05 58.58
C LYS A 211 18.84 -2.15 58.65
N SER A 212 20.09 -1.70 58.47
CA SER A 212 21.34 -2.15 59.12
C SER A 212 21.64 -3.65 59.24
N SER A 213 22.68 -4.12 58.53
CA SER A 213 23.96 -4.58 59.08
C SER A 213 24.66 -5.55 58.12
N LEU A 214 25.95 -5.31 57.88
CA LEU A 214 27.02 -6.23 57.47
C LEU A 214 26.62 -7.64 56.96
N SER A 215 26.78 -7.86 55.66
CA SER A 215 27.57 -8.97 55.10
C SER A 215 27.58 -8.85 53.56
N GLN A 216 28.76 -8.73 52.96
CA GLN A 216 28.91 -8.80 51.50
C GLN A 216 28.36 -10.13 50.96
N PRO A 217 27.54 -10.15 49.89
CA PRO A 217 27.27 -11.38 49.17
C PRO A 217 28.48 -11.75 48.31
N SER A 218 28.82 -13.04 48.35
CA SER A 218 29.97 -13.65 47.68
C SER A 218 29.93 -13.50 46.15
N ALA A 219 31.12 -13.56 45.54
CA ALA A 219 31.37 -13.43 44.09
C ALA A 219 30.56 -14.39 43.20
N SER A 220 29.91 -15.41 43.78
CA SER A 220 29.04 -16.34 43.07
C SER A 220 27.70 -15.73 42.65
N PHE A 221 27.18 -14.74 43.40
CA PHE A 221 25.91 -14.07 43.03
C PHE A 221 26.11 -13.08 41.88
N ASN A 222 27.24 -12.35 41.86
CA ASN A 222 27.62 -11.47 40.75
C ASN A 222 27.91 -12.23 39.44
N ARG A 223 28.34 -13.50 39.51
CA ARG A 223 28.46 -14.34 38.30
C ARG A 223 27.12 -14.66 37.67
N MET A 224 26.05 -14.84 38.46
CA MET A 224 24.74 -15.16 37.87
C MET A 224 24.10 -13.94 37.18
N TYR A 225 24.37 -12.72 37.67
CA TYR A 225 23.96 -11.48 36.98
C TYR A 225 24.86 -11.15 35.78
N GLN A 226 26.18 -11.34 35.88
CA GLN A 226 27.08 -11.14 34.72
C GLN A 226 26.94 -12.23 33.64
N GLN A 227 26.43 -13.41 33.98
CA GLN A 227 26.22 -14.47 33.00
C GLN A 227 24.86 -14.38 32.29
N LYS A 228 23.89 -13.65 32.89
CA LYS A 228 22.63 -13.30 32.21
C LYS A 228 22.78 -12.09 31.27
N GLU A 229 23.82 -11.28 31.46
CA GLU A 229 24.23 -10.21 30.52
C GLU A 229 25.12 -10.72 29.36
N ARG A 230 25.50 -12.01 29.34
CA ARG A 230 26.35 -12.60 28.27
C ARG A 230 25.61 -13.21 27.08
N TYR A 231 24.30 -13.03 26.98
CA TYR A 231 23.52 -13.39 25.78
C TYR A 231 22.66 -12.24 25.27
N HIS A 232 23.15 -10.99 25.26
CA HIS A 232 22.58 -9.94 24.40
C HIS A 232 23.44 -8.68 24.29
N VAL A 233 24.75 -8.83 24.10
CA VAL A 233 25.65 -7.68 23.85
C VAL A 233 26.57 -8.02 22.69
N ASP A 234 26.00 -8.11 21.50
CA ASP A 234 26.74 -7.95 20.23
C ASP A 234 26.15 -6.84 19.33
N ASP A 235 25.10 -6.12 19.75
CA ASP A 235 24.47 -5.05 18.95
C ASP A 235 24.55 -3.64 19.58
N ILE A 236 25.51 -3.41 20.49
CA ILE A 236 25.76 -2.06 21.03
C ILE A 236 27.12 -1.56 20.54
N SER A 237 27.19 -1.25 19.24
CA SER A 237 28.25 -0.40 18.70
C SER A 237 27.85 0.40 17.46
N VAL A 238 26.66 1.03 17.43
CA VAL A 238 26.42 2.19 16.55
C VAL A 238 25.52 3.22 17.25
N LEU A 239 26.12 4.03 18.13
CA LEU A 239 25.54 5.31 18.57
C LEU A 239 26.13 6.44 17.72
N ARG A 240 25.53 6.67 16.54
CA ARG A 240 25.36 7.98 15.89
C ARG A 240 24.61 7.77 14.57
N GLY A 241 23.38 8.29 14.49
CA GLY A 241 22.58 8.30 13.28
C GLY A 241 21.74 7.03 13.11
N ASP A 242 20.45 7.23 12.91
CA ASP A 242 19.49 6.29 12.31
C ASP A 242 19.22 5.00 13.09
N THR A 243 18.43 5.11 14.16
CA THR A 243 17.71 3.94 14.68
C THR A 243 16.34 3.88 14.02
N THR A 244 16.24 3.13 12.91
CA THR A 244 14.99 2.65 12.35
C THR A 244 14.40 1.60 13.31
N TRP A 245 13.45 2.03 14.14
CA TRP A 245 12.71 1.15 15.04
C TRP A 245 11.67 0.36 14.24
N THR A 246 12.04 -0.82 13.75
CA THR A 246 11.09 -1.78 13.16
C THR A 246 10.31 -2.48 14.28
N SER A 247 9.32 -1.77 14.83
CA SER A 247 8.30 -2.34 15.72
C SER A 247 6.92 -2.13 15.09
N SER A 248 6.73 -2.76 13.95
CA SER A 248 5.45 -3.25 13.48
C SER A 248 5.70 -4.64 12.92
N SER A 249 4.68 -5.50 12.95
CA SER A 249 4.79 -6.85 12.39
C SER A 249 5.44 -6.74 10.99
N PRO A 250 6.59 -7.40 10.72
CA PRO A 250 7.34 -7.20 9.47
C PRO A 250 6.46 -7.37 8.22
N MET A 251 5.37 -8.11 8.35
CA MET A 251 4.37 -8.38 7.34
C MET A 251 3.55 -7.15 6.89
N ARG A 252 3.25 -6.17 7.78
CA ARG A 252 2.50 -4.96 7.41
C ARG A 252 3.37 -3.94 6.69
N ASP A 253 4.60 -3.73 7.14
CA ASP A 253 5.59 -2.89 6.47
C ASP A 253 5.92 -3.46 5.07
N THR A 254 6.03 -4.79 4.96
CA THR A 254 6.23 -5.46 3.65
C THR A 254 5.05 -5.26 2.69
N THR A 255 3.81 -5.24 3.18
CA THR A 255 2.61 -5.07 2.33
C THR A 255 2.54 -3.65 1.76
N VAL A 256 2.89 -2.64 2.55
CA VAL A 256 2.98 -1.24 2.11
C VAL A 256 4.11 -1.06 1.10
N ASP A 257 5.27 -1.68 1.33
CA ASP A 257 6.37 -1.62 0.38
C ASP A 257 6.02 -2.31 -0.95
N ILE A 258 5.35 -3.47 -0.89
CA ILE A 258 4.83 -4.13 -2.09
C ILE A 258 3.82 -3.22 -2.78
N PHE A 259 2.93 -2.57 -2.04
CA PHE A 259 1.97 -1.62 -2.58
C PHE A 259 2.63 -0.45 -3.32
N ARG A 260 3.58 0.24 -2.68
CA ARG A 260 4.28 1.38 -3.30
C ARG A 260 4.97 0.92 -4.58
N ARG A 261 5.75 -0.16 -4.50
CA ARG A 261 6.46 -0.72 -5.67
C ARG A 261 5.50 -1.15 -6.78
N SER A 262 4.35 -1.73 -6.40
CA SER A 262 3.31 -2.13 -7.35
C SER A 262 2.75 -0.91 -8.09
N TYR A 263 2.44 0.15 -7.35
CA TYR A 263 1.91 1.38 -7.91
C TYR A 263 2.94 2.10 -8.80
N GLU A 264 4.18 2.26 -8.34
CA GLU A 264 5.27 2.84 -9.15
C GLU A 264 5.51 2.06 -10.44
N ARG A 265 5.52 0.72 -10.35
CA ARG A 265 5.67 -0.14 -11.53
C ARG A 265 4.52 0.05 -12.50
N TYR A 266 3.30 0.18 -11.98
CA TYR A 266 2.11 0.43 -12.78
C TYR A 266 2.16 1.80 -13.47
N LEU A 267 2.61 2.83 -12.75
CA LEU A 267 2.84 4.18 -13.30
C LEU A 267 3.82 4.18 -14.48
N LEU A 268 4.92 3.42 -14.37
CA LEU A 268 5.92 3.32 -15.43
C LEU A 268 5.34 2.70 -16.71
N ASP A 269 4.46 1.70 -16.59
CA ASP A 269 3.84 1.04 -17.74
C ASP A 269 2.85 1.98 -18.48
N ILE A 270 2.00 2.68 -17.74
CA ILE A 270 1.03 3.63 -18.33
C ILE A 270 1.70 4.91 -18.88
N SER A 271 2.93 5.23 -18.46
CA SER A 271 3.66 6.40 -18.97
C SER A 271 4.25 6.16 -20.37
N GLY A 272 4.40 4.89 -20.79
CA GLY A 272 5.14 4.52 -22.00
C GLY A 272 6.61 4.96 -21.94
N PRO A 273 7.44 4.56 -22.92
CA PRO A 273 8.73 5.21 -23.09
C PRO A 273 8.44 6.67 -23.44
N THR A 274 8.87 7.59 -22.58
CA THR A 274 8.98 9.01 -22.95
C THR A 274 9.73 9.06 -24.26
N ARG A 275 9.02 9.31 -25.37
CA ARG A 275 9.67 9.79 -26.58
C ARG A 275 10.25 11.12 -26.18
N ASP A 276 11.54 11.10 -25.85
CA ASP A 276 12.39 12.28 -25.89
C ASP A 276 12.04 12.99 -27.20
N THR A 277 11.26 14.06 -27.09
CA THR A 277 11.12 15.01 -28.18
C THR A 277 12.37 15.87 -28.12
N THR A 278 13.52 15.22 -28.33
CA THR A 278 14.75 15.91 -28.69
C THR A 278 14.55 16.36 -30.12
N VAL A 279 13.97 17.55 -30.25
CA VAL A 279 14.37 18.60 -31.19
C VAL A 279 15.06 18.07 -32.47
N ASP A 280 14.28 17.55 -33.41
CA ASP A 280 14.63 17.64 -34.83
C ASP A 280 14.13 19.01 -35.35
N ILE A 281 14.71 20.08 -34.81
CA ILE A 281 14.76 21.39 -35.46
C ILE A 281 16.18 21.50 -35.98
N PHE A 282 16.42 21.02 -37.21
CA PHE A 282 17.38 21.52 -38.20
C PHE A 282 17.56 20.45 -39.29
N GLN A 283 16.63 20.41 -40.24
CA GLN A 283 16.92 20.08 -41.64
C GLN A 283 15.74 20.48 -42.53
N SER A 284 15.75 21.73 -42.98
CA SER A 284 15.19 22.21 -44.25
C SER A 284 15.82 23.56 -44.57
#